data_AF-A0A8T4DVS8-F1
#
_entry.id   AF-A0A8T4DVS8-F1
#
_cell.length_a   1.000
_cell.length_b   1.000
_cell.length_c   1.000
_cell.angle_alpha   90.00
_cell.angle_beta   90.00
_cell.angle_gamma   90.00
#
_symmetry.space_group_name_H-M   'P 1'
#
loop_
_entity.id
_entity.type
_entity.pdbx_description
1 polymer ?
#
loop_
_entity_poly.entity_id
_entity_poly.type
_entity_poly.pdbx_seq_one_letter_code
_entity_poly.pdbx_strand_id
1 'polypeptide(L)'
;MAKTRKTALKTEKTPKAKPAIKKKADAEAKKEIEAIKQEESPEGTLTKWTDGEILAPVVEEKGEAEKEDKKKSSVVKAMFARERVITEASDEARTFYAKSVFGTIIEGGRVQLSLLEALYLLEKGKLEITEKKKKITPEEFIRRARKVEPNFWIRYCVFKDMRSRGYIIKTALKFGADFRVYDRGIKPGQDHARWIIFPVHEGETLTWYEFAAKNRVAHSTKKRLMMGIVDDEGDVTYYEIKWMRP
;
A
#
# COMPACT_ATOMS: atom_id res chain seq x y z
N MET A 1 -13.52 -73.86 -7.71
CA MET A 1 -14.64 -73.18 -8.42
C MET A 1 -14.25 -71.70 -8.52
N ALA A 2 -13.72 -71.17 -9.63
CA ALA A 2 -14.39 -70.78 -10.90
C ALA A 2 -15.56 -69.80 -10.63
N LYS A 3 -15.70 -68.57 -11.15
CA LYS A 3 -15.27 -67.84 -12.39
C LYS A 3 -15.25 -66.31 -12.09
N THR A 4 -14.27 -65.49 -12.49
CA THR A 4 -14.06 -64.77 -13.78
C THR A 4 -15.13 -63.74 -14.26
N ARG A 5 -14.72 -62.45 -14.27
CA ARG A 5 -14.94 -61.34 -15.25
C ARG A 5 -16.34 -61.07 -15.85
N LYS A 6 -16.78 -59.79 -15.83
CA LYS A 6 -16.73 -58.88 -17.01
C LYS A 6 -17.24 -57.46 -16.75
N THR A 7 -16.51 -56.56 -17.40
CA THR A 7 -16.62 -55.13 -17.71
C THR A 7 -17.98 -54.64 -18.22
N ALA A 8 -18.35 -53.39 -17.91
CA ALA A 8 -19.06 -52.48 -18.81
C ALA A 8 -18.82 -51.01 -18.42
N LEU A 9 -17.99 -50.31 -19.22
CA LEU A 9 -17.95 -48.84 -19.25
C LEU A 9 -19.30 -48.32 -19.75
N LYS A 10 -19.96 -47.46 -18.99
CA LYS A 10 -21.04 -46.59 -19.48
C LYS A 10 -20.43 -45.25 -19.89
N THR A 11 -20.35 -45.01 -21.18
CA THR A 11 -20.13 -43.69 -21.77
C THR A 11 -21.42 -42.88 -21.66
N GLU A 12 -21.45 -41.86 -20.80
CA GLU A 12 -22.49 -40.83 -20.86
C GLU A 12 -22.17 -39.84 -21.97
N LYS A 13 -23.06 -39.80 -22.97
CA LYS A 13 -23.07 -38.79 -24.03
C LYS A 13 -23.55 -37.47 -23.46
N THR A 14 -22.73 -36.43 -23.56
CA THR A 14 -23.12 -35.03 -23.35
C THR A 14 -24.20 -34.61 -24.37
N PRO A 15 -25.30 -33.97 -23.94
CA PRO A 15 -26.30 -33.46 -24.87
C PRO A 15 -25.77 -32.20 -25.59
N LYS A 16 -25.71 -32.26 -26.92
CA LYS A 16 -25.46 -31.10 -27.80
C LYS A 16 -26.60 -30.09 -27.64
N ALA A 17 -26.30 -28.91 -27.12
CA ALA A 17 -27.24 -27.78 -27.07
C ALA A 17 -27.51 -27.23 -28.49
N LYS A 18 -28.78 -26.89 -28.72
CA LYS A 18 -29.41 -26.48 -29.99
C LYS A 18 -28.87 -25.13 -30.53
N PRO A 19 -28.82 -24.93 -31.86
CA PRO A 19 -28.23 -23.75 -32.52
C PRO A 19 -29.13 -22.49 -32.56
N ALA A 20 -30.15 -22.39 -31.70
CA ALA A 20 -31.18 -21.34 -31.80
C ALA A 20 -30.88 -20.05 -31.01
N ILE A 21 -29.87 -20.04 -30.13
CA ILE A 21 -29.58 -18.89 -29.26
C ILE A 21 -28.53 -17.94 -29.88
N LYS A 22 -27.72 -18.40 -30.86
CA LYS A 22 -26.74 -17.54 -31.54
C LYS A 22 -27.33 -16.56 -32.56
N LYS A 23 -28.50 -16.85 -33.15
CA LYS A 23 -29.09 -15.98 -34.19
C LYS A 23 -29.72 -14.68 -33.65
N LYS A 24 -30.04 -14.59 -32.35
CA LYS A 24 -30.60 -13.35 -31.77
C LYS A 24 -29.51 -12.33 -31.39
N ALA A 25 -28.34 -12.78 -30.94
CA ALA A 25 -27.22 -11.89 -30.60
C ALA A 25 -26.59 -11.23 -31.85
N ASP A 26 -26.51 -11.95 -32.98
CA ASP A 26 -25.93 -11.41 -34.23
C ASP A 26 -26.84 -10.37 -34.93
N ALA A 27 -28.14 -10.34 -34.62
CA ALA A 27 -29.08 -9.36 -35.17
C ALA A 27 -29.09 -8.03 -34.38
N GLU A 28 -28.76 -8.10 -33.09
CA GLU A 28 -28.70 -6.94 -32.20
C GLU A 28 -27.39 -6.16 -32.40
N ALA A 29 -26.26 -6.86 -32.58
CA ALA A 29 -24.97 -6.26 -32.93
C ALA A 29 -24.95 -5.59 -34.33
N LYS A 30 -25.78 -6.06 -35.27
CA LYS A 30 -25.91 -5.43 -36.60
C LYS A 30 -26.66 -4.10 -36.56
N LYS A 31 -27.64 -3.94 -35.65
CA LYS A 31 -28.36 -2.67 -35.45
C LYS A 31 -27.49 -1.60 -34.78
N GLU A 32 -26.57 -1.99 -33.92
CA GLU A 32 -25.63 -1.05 -33.27
C GLU A 32 -24.55 -0.52 -34.23
N ILE A 33 -24.09 -1.34 -35.18
CA ILE A 33 -23.09 -0.92 -36.19
C ILE A 33 -23.70 -0.03 -37.28
N GLU A 34 -24.99 -0.17 -37.55
CA GLU A 34 -25.73 0.65 -38.52
C GLU A 34 -26.06 2.05 -37.96
N ALA A 35 -26.19 2.19 -36.64
CA ALA A 35 -26.37 3.46 -35.95
C ALA A 35 -25.08 4.31 -35.88
N ILE A 36 -23.90 3.68 -35.94
CA ILE A 36 -22.59 4.37 -35.90
C ILE A 36 -22.18 4.90 -37.30
N LYS A 37 -22.91 4.55 -38.37
CA LYS A 37 -22.59 4.92 -39.76
C LYS A 37 -23.31 6.17 -40.29
N GLN A 38 -24.13 6.86 -39.49
CA GLN A 38 -24.89 8.04 -39.94
C GLN A 38 -24.42 9.40 -39.38
N GLU A 39 -23.37 9.45 -38.57
CA GLU A 39 -22.73 10.71 -38.18
C GLU A 39 -21.25 10.67 -38.55
N GLU A 40 -20.91 10.77 -39.84
CA GLU A 40 -19.59 11.28 -40.27
C GLU A 40 -19.53 11.45 -41.80
N SER A 41 -19.57 12.70 -42.26
CA SER A 41 -18.91 13.22 -43.46
C SER A 41 -19.26 14.69 -43.68
N PRO A 42 -18.49 15.46 -44.48
CA PRO A 42 -17.12 15.26 -44.99
C PRO A 42 -16.23 16.47 -44.59
N GLU A 43 -14.91 16.47 -44.71
CA GLU A 43 -14.16 16.73 -45.94
C GLU A 43 -12.67 16.48 -45.69
N GLY A 44 -12.04 15.70 -46.57
CA GLY A 44 -10.61 15.46 -46.54
C GLY A 44 -9.84 16.49 -47.35
N THR A 45 -8.54 16.62 -47.09
CA THR A 45 -7.55 16.65 -48.17
C THR A 45 -6.17 16.20 -47.70
N LEU A 46 -5.44 15.59 -48.63
CA LEU A 46 -4.20 14.85 -48.52
C LEU A 46 -2.98 15.63 -48.01
N THR A 47 -2.09 14.88 -47.37
CA THR A 47 -0.68 15.18 -47.04
C THR A 47 0.18 15.68 -48.20
N LYS A 48 1.11 16.60 -47.90
CA LYS A 48 2.46 16.66 -48.48
C LYS A 48 3.48 17.01 -47.39
N TRP A 49 4.56 16.24 -47.33
CA TRP A 49 5.80 16.56 -46.62
C TRP A 49 6.80 17.14 -47.63
N THR A 50 7.37 18.29 -47.33
CA THR A 50 8.66 18.75 -47.87
C THR A 50 9.32 19.72 -46.89
N ASP A 51 10.65 19.64 -46.86
CA ASP A 51 11.60 20.34 -46.02
C ASP A 51 11.51 21.88 -46.05
N GLY A 52 12.08 22.52 -45.03
CA GLY A 52 12.59 23.90 -45.13
C GLY A 52 11.80 24.94 -44.34
N GLU A 53 12.21 25.12 -43.09
CA GLU A 53 12.55 26.39 -42.45
C GLU A 53 11.82 27.71 -42.81
N ILE A 54 11.50 28.44 -41.73
CA ILE A 54 11.25 29.89 -41.54
C ILE A 54 9.83 30.45 -41.85
N LEU A 55 9.09 30.80 -40.79
CA LEU A 55 8.80 32.19 -40.34
C LEU A 55 7.62 32.18 -39.35
N ALA A 56 7.86 32.75 -38.17
CA ALA A 56 6.85 32.92 -37.12
C ALA A 56 5.77 33.95 -37.50
N PRO A 57 4.51 33.70 -37.14
CA PRO A 57 3.57 34.78 -36.85
C PRO A 57 3.32 34.87 -35.34
N VAL A 58 3.61 36.06 -34.79
CA VAL A 58 3.19 36.50 -33.46
C VAL A 58 1.66 36.55 -33.44
N VAL A 59 1.02 35.68 -32.67
CA VAL A 59 -0.41 35.75 -32.36
C VAL A 59 -0.55 35.59 -30.85
N GLU A 60 -1.10 36.63 -30.23
CA GLU A 60 -1.44 36.67 -28.81
C GLU A 60 -2.55 35.65 -28.52
N GLU A 61 -2.22 34.58 -27.80
CA GLU A 61 -3.21 33.75 -27.12
C GLU A 61 -3.15 34.03 -25.61
N LYS A 62 -4.25 34.61 -25.12
CA LYS A 62 -4.60 34.65 -23.69
C LYS A 62 -4.84 33.21 -23.22
N GLY A 63 -3.78 32.55 -22.75
CA GLY A 63 -3.84 31.30 -22.02
C GLY A 63 -4.08 31.56 -20.54
N GLU A 64 -5.22 31.07 -20.05
CA GLU A 64 -5.67 31.13 -18.67
C GLU A 64 -4.61 30.58 -17.70
N ALA A 65 -4.39 31.34 -16.63
CA ALA A 65 -3.50 30.98 -15.54
C ALA A 65 -4.07 29.79 -14.75
N GLU A 66 -3.63 28.57 -15.04
CA GLU A 66 -3.69 27.47 -14.08
C GLU A 66 -2.65 27.72 -12.98
N LYS A 67 -3.12 28.39 -11.92
CA LYS A 67 -2.36 28.66 -10.71
C LYS A 67 -1.90 27.35 -10.07
N GLU A 68 -0.59 27.26 -9.87
CA GLU A 68 0.07 26.38 -8.90
C GLU A 68 -0.71 26.31 -7.57
N ASP A 69 -1.27 25.15 -7.24
CA ASP A 69 -1.56 24.80 -5.85
C ASP A 69 -0.25 24.41 -5.15
N LYS A 70 0.65 25.39 -4.98
CA LYS A 70 1.70 25.34 -3.96
C LYS A 70 1.05 25.44 -2.59
N LYS A 71 0.45 24.34 -2.14
CA LYS A 71 -0.05 24.20 -0.77
C LYS A 71 1.17 24.28 0.16
N LYS A 72 1.36 25.44 0.79
CA LYS A 72 2.38 25.64 1.84
C LYS A 72 2.35 24.42 2.76
N SER A 73 3.47 23.70 2.87
CA SER A 73 3.59 22.58 3.81
C SER A 73 3.63 23.15 5.22
N SER A 74 2.46 23.38 5.76
CA SER A 74 2.22 23.69 7.14
C SER A 74 2.64 22.49 7.99
N VAL A 75 3.55 22.76 8.93
CA VAL A 75 4.12 21.75 9.82
C VAL A 75 3.18 21.60 11.00
N VAL A 76 2.71 20.37 11.25
CA VAL A 76 1.78 20.09 12.35
C VAL A 76 2.56 20.01 13.65
N LYS A 77 2.11 20.76 14.67
CA LYS A 77 2.71 20.68 16.01
C LYS A 77 2.15 19.47 16.77
N ALA A 78 3.01 18.82 17.52
CA ALA A 78 2.66 17.69 18.36
C ALA A 78 3.40 17.71 19.69
N MET A 79 2.80 17.06 20.67
CA MET A 79 3.34 16.88 22.01
C MET A 79 3.78 15.43 22.20
N PHE A 80 4.99 15.23 22.71
CA PHE A 80 5.45 13.91 23.15
C PHE A 80 4.86 13.57 24.52
N ALA A 81 4.10 12.47 24.57
CA ALA A 81 3.42 11.97 25.76
C ALA A 81 3.89 10.55 26.07
N ARG A 82 5.16 10.43 26.51
CA ARG A 82 5.86 9.17 26.87
C ARG A 82 5.90 8.14 25.73
N GLU A 83 4.87 7.33 25.56
CA GLU A 83 4.81 6.24 24.57
C GLU A 83 4.09 6.63 23.29
N ARG A 84 3.49 7.83 23.26
CA ARG A 84 2.65 8.31 22.15
C ARG A 84 2.98 9.76 21.83
N VAL A 85 2.64 10.16 20.61
CA VAL A 85 2.74 11.56 20.16
C VAL A 85 1.35 12.05 19.79
N ILE A 86 0.92 13.15 20.39
CA ILE A 86 -0.43 13.69 20.20
C ILE A 86 -0.30 14.99 19.41
N THR A 87 -0.97 15.07 18.26
CA THR A 87 -0.98 16.29 17.45
C THR A 87 -1.87 17.36 18.06
N GLU A 88 -1.69 18.59 17.62
CA GLU A 88 -2.70 19.64 17.77
C GLU A 88 -3.99 19.28 17.01
N ALA A 89 -5.07 19.99 17.35
CA ALA A 89 -6.34 19.86 16.65
C ALA A 89 -6.30 20.76 15.41
N SER A 90 -5.88 20.19 14.28
CA SER A 90 -5.84 20.88 12.99
C SER A 90 -6.38 19.99 11.88
N ASP A 91 -6.91 20.60 10.82
CA ASP A 91 -7.35 19.84 9.65
C ASP A 91 -6.20 19.11 8.97
N GLU A 92 -5.00 19.68 9.03
CA GLU A 92 -3.76 19.06 8.56
C GLU A 92 -3.42 17.79 9.34
N ALA A 93 -3.56 17.80 10.66
CA ALA A 93 -3.39 16.60 11.47
C ALA A 93 -4.39 15.52 11.04
N ARG A 94 -5.65 15.89 10.78
CA ARG A 94 -6.68 14.96 10.27
C ARG A 94 -6.32 14.40 8.89
N THR A 95 -5.63 15.16 8.05
CA THR A 95 -5.17 14.66 6.75
C THR A 95 -4.17 13.50 6.87
N PHE A 96 -3.37 13.44 7.94
CA PHE A 96 -2.47 12.31 8.18
C PHE A 96 -3.24 11.00 8.30
N TYR A 97 -4.40 11.00 8.96
CA TYR A 97 -5.28 9.84 9.04
C TYR A 97 -6.03 9.61 7.71
N ALA A 98 -6.65 10.65 7.15
CA ALA A 98 -7.52 10.50 5.98
C ALA A 98 -6.78 10.02 4.70
N LYS A 99 -5.61 10.62 4.43
CA LYS A 99 -4.83 10.33 3.21
C LYS A 99 -3.87 9.17 3.43
N SER A 100 -3.07 9.22 4.49
CA SER A 100 -1.94 8.32 4.69
C SER A 100 -2.17 7.27 5.77
N VAL A 101 -3.35 7.26 6.40
CA VAL A 101 -3.72 6.31 7.45
C VAL A 101 -2.65 6.26 8.54
N PHE A 102 -2.19 7.42 9.02
CA PHE A 102 -1.30 7.53 10.18
C PHE A 102 -2.10 7.71 11.46
N GLY A 103 -1.66 7.05 12.53
CA GLY A 103 -2.25 7.19 13.86
C GLY A 103 -3.70 6.72 13.98
N THR A 104 -4.33 7.20 15.05
CA THR A 104 -5.76 7.06 15.36
C THR A 104 -6.33 8.42 15.76
N ILE A 105 -7.54 8.74 15.33
CA ILE A 105 -8.22 9.96 15.74
C ILE A 105 -8.69 9.79 17.19
N ILE A 106 -8.43 10.80 18.02
CA ILE A 106 -8.91 10.89 19.39
C ILE A 106 -9.92 12.04 19.53
N GLU A 107 -10.63 12.07 20.66
CA GLU A 107 -11.60 13.13 20.98
C GLU A 107 -10.97 14.52 20.89
N GLY A 108 -11.75 15.49 20.42
CA GLY A 108 -11.27 16.86 20.16
C GLY A 108 -10.53 17.02 18.82
N GLY A 109 -10.60 16.04 17.92
CA GLY A 109 -10.11 16.17 16.55
C GLY A 109 -8.58 16.13 16.41
N ARG A 110 -7.89 15.61 17.43
CA ARG A 110 -6.44 15.38 17.42
C ARG A 110 -6.14 13.97 16.89
N VAL A 111 -4.89 13.75 16.47
CA VAL A 111 -4.42 12.45 16.04
C VAL A 111 -3.34 11.95 17.00
N GLN A 112 -3.53 10.73 17.48
CA GLN A 112 -2.55 10.01 18.27
C GLN A 112 -1.68 9.16 17.34
N LEU A 113 -0.39 9.48 17.30
CA LEU A 113 0.62 8.78 16.52
C LEU A 113 1.39 7.81 17.42
N SER A 114 1.78 6.67 16.85
CA SER A 114 2.81 5.82 17.44
C SER A 114 4.20 6.45 17.31
N LEU A 115 5.17 6.00 18.12
CA LEU A 115 6.55 6.49 18.06
C LEU A 115 7.17 6.35 16.66
N LEU A 116 6.90 5.23 15.99
CA LEU A 116 7.37 4.95 14.63
C LEU A 116 6.79 5.93 13.60
N GLU A 117 5.47 6.16 13.66
CA GLU A 117 4.77 7.09 12.77
C GLU A 117 5.23 8.53 13.01
N ALA A 118 5.44 8.91 14.28
CA ALA A 118 5.90 10.24 14.64
C ALA A 118 7.31 10.53 14.14
N LEU A 119 8.25 9.58 14.31
CA LEU A 119 9.61 9.73 13.77
C LEU A 119 9.60 9.84 12.25
N TYR A 120 8.79 9.03 11.55
CA TYR A 120 8.66 9.11 10.10
C TYR A 120 8.15 10.48 9.62
N LEU A 121 7.14 11.04 10.29
CA LEU A 121 6.62 12.36 9.93
C LEU A 121 7.58 13.50 10.31
N LEU A 122 8.32 13.33 11.41
CA LEU A 122 9.36 14.26 11.84
C LEU A 122 10.51 14.31 10.83
N GLU A 123 11.02 13.16 10.36
CA GLU A 123 12.04 13.09 9.30
C GLU A 123 11.56 13.70 7.98
N LYS A 124 10.27 13.55 7.65
CA LYS A 124 9.67 14.16 6.45
C LYS A 124 9.40 15.67 6.60
N GLY A 125 9.72 16.27 7.75
CA GLY A 125 9.50 17.70 8.02
C GLY A 125 8.02 18.09 8.12
N LYS A 126 7.10 17.12 8.29
CA LYS A 126 5.65 17.37 8.36
C LYS A 126 5.14 17.52 9.78
N LEU A 127 5.94 17.12 10.76
CA LEU A 127 5.59 17.11 12.18
C LEU A 127 6.69 17.79 12.98
N GLU A 128 6.29 18.66 13.90
CA GLU A 128 7.19 19.26 14.89
C GLU A 128 6.80 18.76 16.28
N ILE A 129 7.71 18.07 16.96
CA ILE A 129 7.44 17.47 18.27
C ILE A 129 8.03 18.34 19.37
N THR A 130 7.22 18.61 20.39
CA THR A 130 7.60 19.38 21.58
C THR A 130 7.35 18.57 22.86
N GLU A 131 8.18 18.78 23.87
CA GLU A 131 7.94 18.28 25.23
C GLU A 131 8.31 19.36 26.23
N LYS A 132 7.42 19.63 27.20
CA LYS A 132 7.63 20.67 28.23
C LYS A 132 8.07 22.01 27.61
N LYS A 133 7.48 22.39 26.48
CA LYS A 133 7.77 23.60 25.68
C LYS A 133 9.15 23.64 24.99
N LYS A 134 9.93 22.56 25.03
CA LYS A 134 11.17 22.43 24.25
C LYS A 134 10.92 21.61 22.99
N LYS A 135 11.44 22.09 21.86
CA LYS A 135 11.45 21.33 20.61
C LYS A 135 12.39 20.14 20.74
N ILE A 136 11.97 18.99 20.24
CA ILE A 136 12.78 17.76 20.22
C ILE A 136 13.35 17.59 18.82
N THR A 137 14.66 17.37 18.71
CA THR A 137 15.30 17.00 17.44
C THR A 137 15.09 15.52 17.14
N PRO A 138 15.19 15.08 15.87
CA PRO A 138 15.06 13.66 15.51
C PRO A 138 15.96 12.73 16.34
N GLU A 139 17.20 13.14 16.60
CA GLU A 139 18.18 12.34 17.35
C GLU A 139 17.74 12.16 18.81
N GLU A 140 17.27 13.24 19.44
CA GLU A 140 16.75 13.19 20.81
C GLU A 140 15.45 12.39 20.89
N PHE A 141 14.61 12.45 19.85
CA PHE A 141 13.42 11.62 19.75
C PHE A 141 13.77 10.13 19.68
N ILE A 142 14.72 9.74 18.82
CA ILE A 142 15.20 8.36 18.71
C ILE A 142 15.75 7.87 20.05
N ARG A 143 16.57 8.68 20.73
CA ARG A 143 17.12 8.33 22.04
C ARG A 143 16.03 8.05 23.07
N ARG A 144 14.94 8.82 23.06
CA ARG A 144 13.79 8.62 23.96
C ARG A 144 12.96 7.40 23.56
N ALA A 145 12.71 7.22 22.27
CA ALA A 145 11.97 6.09 21.75
C ALA A 145 12.67 4.75 22.06
N ARG A 146 14.01 4.70 21.95
CA ARG A 146 14.81 3.51 22.32
C ARG A 146 14.74 3.15 23.81
N LYS A 147 14.51 4.13 24.69
CA LYS A 147 14.29 3.87 26.13
C LYS A 147 12.93 3.23 26.42
N VAL A 148 11.94 3.48 25.55
CA VAL A 148 10.58 2.93 25.68
C VAL A 148 10.51 1.55 25.01
N GLU A 149 11.02 1.46 23.78
CA GLU A 149 11.05 0.23 22.99
C GLU A 149 12.52 -0.10 22.63
N PRO A 150 13.14 -1.14 23.22
CA PRO A 150 14.54 -1.50 22.93
C PRO A 150 14.80 -1.78 21.45
N ASN A 151 13.87 -2.48 20.77
CA ASN A 151 13.95 -2.83 19.34
C ASN A 151 13.38 -1.75 18.42
N PHE A 152 13.25 -0.51 18.91
CA PHE A 152 12.63 0.59 18.17
C PHE A 152 13.32 0.86 16.83
N TRP A 153 14.66 0.87 16.80
CA TRP A 153 15.42 1.22 15.60
C TRP A 153 15.19 0.21 14.46
N ILE A 154 15.33 -1.08 14.75
CA ILE A 154 15.10 -2.17 13.79
C ILE A 154 13.67 -2.10 13.25
N ARG A 155 12.68 -1.92 14.15
CA ARG A 155 11.28 -1.73 13.78
C ARG A 155 11.06 -0.49 12.92
N TYR A 156 11.82 0.58 13.17
CA TYR A 156 11.74 1.82 12.43
C TYR A 156 12.30 1.70 11.02
N CYS A 157 13.44 1.03 10.81
CA CYS A 157 14.00 0.82 9.47
C CYS A 157 13.00 0.09 8.56
N VAL A 158 12.43 -1.02 9.04
CA VAL A 158 11.36 -1.75 8.33
C VAL A 158 10.13 -0.88 8.08
N PHE A 159 9.71 -0.11 9.08
CA PHE A 159 8.56 0.79 8.94
C PHE A 159 8.79 1.87 7.88
N LYS A 160 9.96 2.50 7.89
CA LYS A 160 10.37 3.56 6.97
C LYS A 160 10.46 3.03 5.55
N ASP A 161 11.08 1.88 5.34
CA ASP A 161 11.22 1.25 4.03
C ASP A 161 9.85 0.81 3.46
N MET A 162 9.00 0.17 4.25
CA MET A 162 7.65 -0.20 3.80
C MET A 162 6.81 1.02 3.43
N ARG A 163 6.89 2.10 4.24
CA ARG A 163 6.19 3.36 3.95
C ARG A 163 6.76 4.08 2.73
N SER A 164 8.07 4.07 2.52
CA SER A 164 8.69 4.72 1.36
C SER A 164 8.30 4.00 0.05
N ARG A 165 8.14 2.68 0.09
CA ARG A 165 7.63 1.85 -1.02
C ARG A 165 6.12 1.98 -1.28
N GLY A 166 5.41 2.78 -0.50
CA GLY A 166 3.98 3.05 -0.67
C GLY A 166 3.04 2.01 -0.05
N TYR A 167 3.57 1.06 0.74
CA TYR A 167 2.73 0.12 1.48
C TYR A 167 2.14 0.76 2.74
N ILE A 168 0.96 0.31 3.14
CA ILE A 168 0.37 0.71 4.42
C ILE A 168 0.78 -0.31 5.46
N ILE A 169 1.66 0.09 6.37
CA ILE A 169 2.11 -0.70 7.50
C ILE A 169 1.43 -0.22 8.80
N LYS A 170 0.96 -1.19 9.59
CA LYS A 170 0.34 -0.97 10.91
C LYS A 170 0.87 -2.00 11.91
N THR A 171 0.79 -1.66 13.20
CA THR A 171 1.12 -2.62 14.25
C THR A 171 0.18 -3.83 14.20
N ALA A 172 0.76 -5.01 14.46
CA ALA A 172 0.09 -6.29 14.51
C ALA A 172 0.10 -6.91 15.92
N LEU A 173 0.25 -6.10 16.98
CA LEU A 173 0.34 -6.59 18.35
C LEU A 173 -0.79 -7.56 18.75
N LYS A 174 -2.01 -7.34 18.23
CA LYS A 174 -3.18 -8.24 18.42
C LYS A 174 -2.96 -9.67 17.94
N PHE A 175 -2.04 -9.87 17.00
CA PHE A 175 -1.74 -11.16 16.38
C PHE A 175 -0.46 -11.78 16.95
N GLY A 176 0.25 -11.11 17.86
CA GLY A 176 1.57 -11.56 18.31
C GLY A 176 2.68 -11.31 17.29
N ALA A 177 2.54 -10.29 16.44
CA ALA A 177 3.55 -9.87 15.49
C ALA A 177 3.79 -8.35 15.55
N ASP A 178 4.94 -7.89 15.06
CA ASP A 178 5.27 -6.47 15.05
C ASP A 178 4.39 -5.70 14.08
N PHE A 179 4.36 -6.17 12.81
CA PHE A 179 3.71 -5.44 11.74
C PHE A 179 2.80 -6.30 10.88
N ARG A 180 1.75 -5.66 10.38
CA ARG A 180 0.89 -6.14 9.30
C ARG A 180 0.95 -5.13 8.16
N VAL A 181 1.10 -5.64 6.96
CA VAL A 181 1.25 -4.83 5.76
C VAL A 181 0.09 -5.08 4.80
N TYR A 182 -0.52 -3.99 4.35
CA TYR A 182 -1.55 -3.96 3.34
C TYR A 182 -0.93 -3.59 2.00
N ASP A 183 -1.51 -4.10 0.92
CA ASP A 183 -1.04 -3.76 -0.41
C ASP A 183 -1.25 -2.28 -0.74
N ARG A 184 -0.62 -1.81 -1.80
CA ARG A 184 -0.70 -0.40 -2.23
C ARG A 184 -2.15 -0.04 -2.55
N GLY A 185 -2.59 1.12 -2.05
CA GLY A 185 -3.96 1.60 -2.25
C GLY A 185 -5.03 0.96 -1.35
N ILE A 186 -4.72 -0.14 -0.66
CA ILE A 186 -5.66 -0.82 0.23
C ILE A 186 -5.63 -0.20 1.62
N LYS A 187 -6.74 0.41 2.04
CA LYS A 187 -6.85 0.93 3.41
C LYS A 187 -7.28 -0.17 4.39
N PRO A 188 -6.82 -0.14 5.65
CA PRO A 188 -7.33 -1.02 6.69
C PRO A 188 -8.87 -0.92 6.79
N GLY A 189 -9.55 -2.05 6.63
CA GLY A 189 -11.01 -2.14 6.61
C GLY A 189 -11.62 -2.42 5.22
N GLN A 190 -10.86 -2.17 4.14
CA GLN A 190 -11.28 -2.55 2.79
C GLN A 190 -10.92 -4.01 2.48
N ASP A 191 -9.68 -4.40 2.80
CA ASP A 191 -9.19 -5.77 2.61
C ASP A 191 -8.27 -6.19 3.75
N HIS A 192 -7.93 -7.48 3.80
CA HIS A 192 -7.05 -8.09 4.78
C HIS A 192 -5.57 -7.77 4.49
N ALA A 193 -4.77 -7.66 5.56
CA ALA A 193 -3.32 -7.51 5.40
C ALA A 193 -2.71 -8.73 4.68
N ARG A 194 -1.82 -8.48 3.71
CA ARG A 194 -1.16 -9.48 2.86
C ARG A 194 -0.02 -10.19 3.58
N TRP A 195 0.80 -9.42 4.28
CA TRP A 195 1.97 -9.91 5.01
C TRP A 195 1.90 -9.59 6.50
N ILE A 196 2.50 -10.48 7.28
CA ILE A 196 2.98 -10.19 8.63
C ILE A 196 4.49 -10.10 8.57
N ILE A 197 5.04 -9.03 9.14
CA ILE A 197 6.49 -8.80 9.15
C ILE A 197 7.02 -8.89 10.57
N PHE A 198 8.09 -9.67 10.72
CA PHE A 198 8.95 -9.69 11.91
C PHE A 198 10.29 -9.03 11.56
N PRO A 199 10.58 -7.83 12.10
CA PRO A 199 11.89 -7.21 12.02
C PRO A 199 12.90 -8.00 12.86
N VAL A 200 14.07 -8.26 12.31
CA VAL A 200 15.18 -8.93 12.98
C VAL A 200 16.47 -8.20 12.62
N HIS A 201 17.40 -8.09 13.57
CA HIS A 201 18.73 -7.56 13.28
C HIS A 201 19.62 -8.66 12.71
N GLU A 202 20.47 -8.34 11.73
CA GLU A 202 21.36 -9.31 11.08
C GLU A 202 22.29 -10.03 12.08
N GLY A 203 22.74 -9.33 13.13
CA GLY A 203 23.59 -9.88 14.18
C GLY A 203 22.83 -10.64 15.27
N GLU A 204 21.50 -10.68 15.24
CA GLU A 204 20.69 -11.36 16.25
C GLU A 204 20.57 -12.86 15.95
N THR A 205 20.89 -13.70 16.93
CA THR A 205 20.73 -15.15 16.81
C THR A 205 19.27 -15.54 16.99
N LEU A 206 18.68 -16.18 15.99
CA LEU A 206 17.31 -16.72 16.05
C LEU A 206 17.34 -18.22 16.34
N THR A 207 16.66 -18.65 17.41
CA THR A 207 16.49 -20.07 17.70
C THR A 207 15.42 -20.70 16.80
N TRP A 208 15.51 -22.02 16.57
CA TRP A 208 14.49 -22.76 15.82
C TRP A 208 13.09 -22.68 16.46
N TYR A 209 13.03 -22.58 17.80
CA TYR A 209 11.77 -22.43 18.52
C TYR A 209 11.11 -21.08 18.24
N GLU A 210 11.87 -19.99 18.25
CA GLU A 210 11.36 -18.65 17.92
C GLU A 210 10.93 -18.56 16.46
N PHE A 211 11.70 -19.16 15.56
CA PHE A 211 11.33 -19.26 14.15
C PHE A 211 10.01 -20.02 13.96
N ALA A 212 9.86 -21.19 14.59
CA ALA A 212 8.63 -21.97 14.55
C ALA A 212 7.44 -21.22 15.15
N ALA A 213 7.65 -20.46 16.24
CA ALA A 213 6.62 -19.63 16.86
C ALA A 213 6.15 -18.51 15.93
N LYS A 214 7.07 -17.79 15.28
CA LYS A 214 6.76 -16.75 14.27
C LYS A 214 5.95 -17.34 13.11
N ASN A 215 6.32 -18.53 12.65
CA ASN A 215 5.61 -19.24 11.57
C ASN A 215 4.20 -19.67 11.98
N ARG A 216 4.04 -20.18 13.21
CA ARG A 216 2.72 -20.52 13.77
C ARG A 216 1.80 -19.30 13.80
N VAL A 217 2.31 -18.15 14.25
CA VAL A 217 1.54 -16.88 14.30
C VAL A 217 1.04 -16.47 12.90
N ALA A 218 1.92 -16.50 11.90
CA ALA A 218 1.55 -16.17 10.52
C ALA A 218 0.51 -17.16 9.95
N HIS A 219 0.70 -18.46 10.20
CA HIS A 219 -0.22 -19.49 9.74
C HIS A 219 -1.61 -19.36 10.38
N SER A 220 -1.68 -19.07 11.69
CA SER A 220 -2.94 -18.85 12.41
C SER A 220 -3.75 -17.67 11.87
N THR A 221 -3.08 -16.64 11.35
CA THR A 221 -3.76 -15.45 10.79
C THR A 221 -4.05 -15.56 9.30
N LYS A 222 -3.69 -16.69 8.66
CA LYS A 222 -3.78 -16.92 7.20
C LYS A 222 -3.06 -15.82 6.40
N LYS A 223 -1.92 -15.33 6.91
CA LYS A 223 -1.10 -14.29 6.26
C LYS A 223 0.25 -14.87 5.84
N ARG A 224 0.87 -14.25 4.84
CA ARG A 224 2.22 -14.63 4.40
C ARG A 224 3.23 -14.11 5.42
N LEU A 225 4.05 -15.01 5.96
CA LEU A 225 5.15 -14.64 6.84
C LEU A 225 6.25 -13.99 6.03
N MET A 226 6.71 -12.82 6.50
CA MET A 226 7.88 -12.15 5.96
C MET A 226 8.81 -11.77 7.12
N MET A 227 10.10 -12.04 6.95
CA MET A 227 11.14 -11.55 7.86
C MET A 227 11.82 -10.36 7.21
N GLY A 228 11.90 -9.24 7.94
CA GLY A 228 12.67 -8.06 7.54
C GLY A 228 13.98 -8.06 8.30
N ILE A 229 15.07 -8.46 7.64
CA ILE A 229 16.41 -8.46 8.22
C ILE A 229 17.00 -7.07 7.99
N VAL A 230 17.41 -6.42 9.08
CA VAL A 230 17.99 -5.07 9.08
C VAL A 230 19.48 -5.21 9.39
N ASP A 231 20.32 -4.65 8.54
CA ASP A 231 21.76 -4.58 8.76
C ASP A 231 22.14 -3.40 9.66
N ASP A 232 23.45 -3.21 9.89
CA ASP A 232 23.97 -2.12 10.72
C ASP A 232 23.88 -0.75 10.03
N GLU A 233 23.75 -0.70 8.70
CA GLU A 233 23.59 0.53 7.92
C GLU A 233 22.12 0.99 7.88
N GLY A 234 21.19 0.10 8.24
CA GLY A 234 19.75 0.35 8.26
C GLY A 234 19.02 -0.07 6.99
N ASP A 235 19.70 -0.76 6.07
CA ASP A 235 19.09 -1.36 4.90
C ASP A 235 18.32 -2.63 5.29
N VAL A 236 17.24 -2.89 4.55
CA VAL A 236 16.27 -3.94 4.90
C VAL A 236 16.13 -4.95 3.77
N THR A 237 16.46 -6.20 4.08
CA THR A 237 16.25 -7.35 3.19
C THR A 237 15.04 -8.16 3.65
N TYR A 238 14.14 -8.49 2.73
CA TYR A 238 12.91 -9.22 3.04
C TYR A 238 12.95 -10.65 2.53
N TYR A 239 12.71 -11.61 3.43
CA TYR A 239 12.55 -13.02 3.11
C TYR A 239 11.12 -13.44 3.38
N GLU A 240 10.47 -13.98 2.35
CA GLU A 240 9.15 -14.60 2.53
C GLU A 240 9.30 -16.07 2.85
N ILE A 241 8.61 -16.51 3.90
CA ILE A 241 8.66 -17.89 4.37
C ILE A 241 7.30 -18.53 4.11
N LYS A 242 7.33 -19.67 3.44
CA LYS A 242 6.15 -20.50 3.20
C LYS A 242 6.36 -21.88 3.82
N TRP A 243 5.35 -22.35 4.55
CA TRP A 243 5.32 -23.73 4.97
C TRP A 243 5.09 -24.63 3.75
N MET A 244 6.02 -25.54 3.48
CA MET A 244 5.89 -26.54 2.42
C MET A 244 5.54 -27.89 3.05
N ARG A 245 4.56 -28.59 2.47
CA ARG A 245 4.34 -30.01 2.74
C ARG A 245 5.02 -30.76 1.60
N PRO A 246 6.14 -31.47 1.85
CA PRO A 246 6.81 -32.28 0.85
C PRO A 246 5.96 -33.48 0.43
#